data_AF-A0A7C1KTX2-F1
#
_entry.id   AF-A0A7C1KTX2-F1
#
_cell.length_a   1.000
_cell.length_b   1.000
_cell.length_c   1.000
_cell.angle_alpha   90.00
_cell.angle_beta   90.00
_cell.angle_gamma   90.00
#
_symmetry.space_group_name_H-M   'P 1'
#
loop_
_entity.id
_entity.type
_entity.pdbx_description
1 polymer ?
#
loop_
_entity_poly.entity_id
_entity_poly.type
_entity_poly.pdbx_seq_one_letter_code
_entity_poly.pdbx_strand_id
1 'polypeptide(L)'
;MRAILQDRTLLIFIGLTFAFLLASVILVYVYINNLSYPLVLHFNPYYGVDLMGASIDVWGIIIMGAVVIGVNMAVGAMLFYRERIMTHILGAVSVMVALLTLISVGNIIALN
;
A
#
# COMPACT_ATOMS: atom_id res chain seq x y z
N MET A 1 18.62 -13.35 3.87
CA MET A 1 17.81 -13.30 2.62
C MET A 1 17.62 -14.64 1.94
N ARG A 2 18.66 -15.45 1.66
CA ARG A 2 18.50 -16.76 0.96
C ARG A 2 17.46 -17.69 1.61
N ALA A 3 17.35 -17.70 2.94
CA ALA A 3 16.37 -18.53 3.64
C ALA A 3 14.92 -18.02 3.54
N ILE A 4 14.72 -16.70 3.36
CA ILE A 4 13.38 -16.09 3.14
C ILE A 4 12.89 -16.44 1.73
N LEU A 5 13.80 -16.44 0.75
CA LEU A 5 13.50 -16.80 -0.64
C LEU A 5 13.21 -18.30 -0.85
N GLN A 6 13.40 -19.13 0.18
CA GLN A 6 13.05 -20.56 0.12
C GLN A 6 11.67 -20.84 0.74
N ASP A 7 11.14 -19.89 1.51
CA ASP A 7 9.85 -20.04 2.17
C ASP A 7 8.71 -19.59 1.24
N ARG A 8 7.86 -20.54 0.83
CA ARG A 8 6.80 -20.30 -0.16
C ARG A 8 5.76 -19.32 0.35
N THR A 9 5.42 -19.35 1.65
CA THR A 9 4.40 -18.47 2.23
C THR A 9 4.88 -17.01 2.23
N LEU A 10 6.12 -16.77 2.65
CA LEU A 10 6.72 -15.44 2.63
C LEU A 10 6.90 -14.91 1.22
N LEU A 11 7.27 -15.77 0.26
CA LEU A 11 7.31 -15.40 -1.15
C LEU A 11 5.93 -14.99 -1.68
N ILE A 12 4.86 -15.70 -1.30
CA ILE A 12 3.49 -15.32 -1.66
C ILE A 12 3.14 -13.95 -1.07
N PHE A 13 3.46 -13.71 0.20
CA PHE A 13 3.21 -12.41 0.83
C PHE A 13 3.99 -11.28 0.16
N ILE A 14 5.27 -11.49 -0.16
CA ILE A 14 6.08 -10.51 -0.89
C ILE A 14 5.50 -10.26 -2.28
N GLY A 15 5.14 -11.32 -3.00
CA GLY A 15 4.53 -11.25 -4.33
C GLY A 15 3.22 -10.48 -4.35
N LEU A 16 2.30 -10.78 -3.42
CA LEU A 16 1.03 -10.07 -3.29
C LEU A 16 1.21 -8.61 -2.90
N THR A 17 2.10 -8.34 -1.94
CA THR A 17 2.41 -6.96 -1.50
C THR A 17 2.93 -6.14 -2.68
N PHE A 18 3.87 -6.70 -3.45
CA PHE A 18 4.42 -6.04 -4.63
C PHE A 18 3.37 -5.86 -5.72
N ALA A 19 2.53 -6.87 -5.97
CA ALA A 19 1.46 -6.78 -6.95
C ALA A 19 0.46 -5.66 -6.61
N PHE A 20 0.03 -5.53 -5.35
CA PHE A 20 -0.90 -4.48 -4.93
C PHE A 20 -0.27 -3.08 -4.94
N LEU A 21 0.99 -2.94 -4.52
CA LEU A 21 1.71 -1.67 -4.64
C LEU A 21 1.89 -1.26 -6.10
N LEU A 22 2.28 -2.19 -6.96
CA LEU A 22 2.46 -1.93 -8.39
C LEU A 22 1.12 -1.55 -9.04
N ALA A 23 0.04 -2.27 -8.71
CA ALA A 23 -1.31 -1.91 -9.16
C ALA A 23 -1.69 -0.49 -8.70
N SER A 24 -1.37 -0.12 -7.46
CA SER A 24 -1.63 1.24 -6.93
C SER A 24 -0.88 2.30 -7.74
N VAL A 25 0.41 2.05 -8.03
CA VAL A 25 1.24 2.96 -8.84
C VAL A 25 0.71 3.09 -10.27
N ILE A 26 0.37 1.98 -10.92
CA ILE A 26 -0.21 2.00 -12.28
C ILE A 26 -1.51 2.81 -12.27
N LEU A 27 -2.38 2.57 -11.29
CA LEU A 27 -3.68 3.20 -11.21
C LEU A 27 -3.52 4.72 -11.05
N VAL A 28 -2.64 5.21 -10.17
CA VAL A 28 -2.34 6.65 -10.10
C VAL A 28 -1.75 7.16 -11.40
N TYR A 29 -0.71 6.51 -11.90
CA TYR A 29 0.01 6.99 -13.08
C TYR A 29 -0.90 7.17 -14.31
N VAL A 30 -1.86 6.26 -14.51
CA VAL A 30 -2.79 6.30 -15.66
C VAL A 30 -3.86 7.38 -15.51
N TYR A 31 -4.41 7.57 -14.30
CA TYR A 31 -5.61 8.39 -14.12
C TYR A 31 -5.34 9.79 -13.56
N ILE A 32 -4.27 10.00 -12.78
CA ILE A 32 -4.05 11.23 -12.00
C ILE A 32 -4.01 12.52 -12.84
N ASN A 33 -3.52 12.44 -14.09
CA ASN A 33 -3.42 13.61 -14.98
C ASN A 33 -4.76 14.01 -15.62
N ASN A 34 -5.76 13.12 -15.59
CA ASN A 34 -7.08 13.35 -16.18
C ASN A 34 -8.11 13.86 -15.16
N LEU A 35 -7.71 13.98 -13.89
CA LEU A 35 -8.60 14.40 -12.81
C LEU A 35 -8.69 15.93 -12.71
N SER A 36 -9.88 16.41 -12.35
CA SER A 36 -10.14 17.83 -12.17
C SER A 36 -9.68 18.29 -10.78
N TYR A 37 -8.93 19.39 -10.71
CA TYR A 37 -8.46 19.94 -9.45
C TYR A 37 -9.49 20.90 -8.83
N PRO A 38 -9.58 20.99 -7.49
CA PRO A 38 -8.84 20.21 -6.48
C PRO A 38 -9.39 18.79 -6.29
N LEU A 39 -8.51 17.83 -5.96
CA LEU A 39 -8.90 16.43 -5.77
C LEU A 39 -9.64 16.23 -4.46
N VAL A 40 -10.77 15.54 -4.50
CA VAL A 40 -11.46 15.01 -3.32
C VAL A 40 -10.64 13.85 -2.76
N LEU A 41 -9.95 14.07 -1.64
CA LEU A 41 -9.12 13.06 -0.98
C LEU A 41 -9.91 12.26 0.07
N HIS A 42 -10.91 12.90 0.69
CA HIS A 42 -11.81 12.23 1.62
C HIS A 42 -13.23 12.77 1.44
N PHE A 43 -14.20 11.87 1.59
CA PHE A 43 -15.61 12.14 1.47
C PHE A 43 -16.34 11.49 2.64
N ASN A 44 -17.11 12.30 3.36
CA ASN A 44 -17.98 11.85 4.42
C ASN A 44 -19.44 11.83 3.92
N PRO A 45 -20.15 10.68 3.97
CA PRO A 45 -21.55 10.61 3.53
C PRO A 45 -22.50 11.58 4.24
N TYR A 46 -22.18 12.00 5.46
CA TYR A 46 -23.02 12.90 6.26
C TYR A 46 -22.68 14.38 6.09
N TYR A 47 -21.42 14.71 5.77
CA TYR A 47 -20.92 16.09 5.73
C TYR A 47 -20.40 16.54 4.36
N GLY A 48 -20.36 15.63 3.38
CA GLY A 48 -19.80 15.87 2.05
C GLY A 48 -18.29 15.76 2.01
N VAL A 49 -17.67 16.44 1.03
CA VAL A 49 -16.21 16.52 0.92
C VAL A 49 -15.65 17.31 2.09
N ASP A 50 -14.81 16.68 2.90
CA ASP A 50 -14.16 17.28 4.08
C ASP A 50 -12.65 17.47 3.89
N LEU A 51 -12.02 16.74 2.95
CA LEU A 51 -10.62 16.91 2.59
C LEU A 51 -10.43 16.99 1.08
N MET A 52 -9.83 18.09 0.64
CA MET A 52 -9.36 18.30 -0.72
C MET A 52 -7.83 18.42 -0.75
N GLY A 53 -7.21 18.05 -1.87
CA GLY A 53 -5.76 18.17 -2.03
C GLY A 53 -5.30 18.15 -3.48
N ALA A 54 -3.99 17.98 -3.65
CA ALA A 54 -3.32 17.94 -4.93
C ALA A 54 -2.87 16.52 -5.29
N SER A 55 -2.49 16.33 -6.55
CA SER A 55 -2.05 15.02 -7.06
C SER A 55 -0.83 14.46 -6.32
N ILE A 56 0.00 15.33 -5.75
CA ILE A 56 1.15 14.92 -4.95
C ILE A 56 0.72 14.22 -3.65
N ASP A 57 -0.43 14.56 -3.09
CA ASP A 57 -0.93 13.94 -1.85
C ASP A 57 -1.31 12.48 -2.09
N VAL A 58 -1.83 12.16 -3.28
CA VAL A 58 -2.14 10.78 -3.70
C VAL A 58 -0.86 9.94 -3.83
N TRP A 59 0.21 10.52 -4.38
CA TRP A 59 1.53 9.88 -4.39
C TRP A 59 2.09 9.71 -2.97
N GLY A 60 1.84 10.68 -2.08
CA GLY A 60 2.18 10.62 -0.67
C GLY A 60 1.58 9.40 0.05
N ILE A 61 0.33 9.05 -0.25
CA ILE A 61 -0.34 7.85 0.29
C ILE A 61 0.42 6.57 -0.10
N ILE A 62 0.79 6.45 -1.38
CA ILE A 62 1.55 5.29 -1.87
C ILE A 62 2.92 5.21 -1.20
N ILE A 63 3.63 6.34 -1.11
CA ILE A 63 4.96 6.41 -0.49
C ILE A 63 4.87 5.99 0.98
N MET A 64 3.89 6.50 1.73
CA MET A 64 3.68 6.13 3.13
C MET A 64 3.37 4.63 3.30
N GLY A 65 2.50 4.08 2.45
CA GLY A 65 2.23 2.63 2.43
C GLY A 65 3.50 1.82 2.16
N ALA A 66 4.30 2.23 1.18
CA ALA A 66 5.57 1.57 0.84
C ALA A 66 6.60 1.65 1.97
N VAL A 67 6.69 2.77 2.70
CA VAL A 67 7.57 2.93 3.87
C VAL A 67 7.16 1.95 4.98
N VAL A 68 5.88 1.87 5.32
CA VAL A 68 5.38 0.93 6.35
C VAL A 68 5.69 -0.52 5.98
N ILE A 69 5.47 -0.88 4.71
CA ILE A 69 5.82 -2.20 4.18
C ILE A 69 7.33 -2.46 4.27
N GLY A 70 8.16 -1.48 3.90
CA GLY A 70 9.61 -1.56 4.00
C GLY A 70 10.08 -1.82 5.43
N VAL A 71 9.48 -1.12 6.41
CA VAL A 71 9.75 -1.34 7.83
C VAL A 71 9.35 -2.76 8.25
N ASN A 72 8.14 -3.22 7.89
CA ASN A 72 7.67 -4.57 8.22
C ASN A 72 8.59 -5.65 7.64
N MET A 73 9.03 -5.50 6.40
CA MET A 73 9.96 -6.44 5.76
C MET A 73 11.35 -6.40 6.41
N ALA A 74 11.86 -5.23 6.78
CA ALA A 74 13.15 -5.10 7.46
C ALA A 74 13.12 -5.77 8.84
N VAL A 75 12.09 -5.49 9.64
CA VAL A 75 11.90 -6.11 10.96
C VAL A 75 11.67 -7.62 10.83
N GLY A 76 10.84 -8.05 9.87
CA GLY A 76 10.61 -9.47 9.58
C GLY A 76 11.91 -10.19 9.20
N ALA A 77 12.78 -9.57 8.41
CA ALA A 77 14.07 -10.16 8.04
C ALA A 77 15.01 -10.34 9.24
N MET A 78 14.98 -9.42 10.23
CA MET A 78 15.75 -9.55 11.47
C MET A 78 15.18 -10.65 12.39
N LEU A 79 13.85 -10.82 12.40
CA LEU A 79 13.17 -11.81 13.22
C LEU A 79 13.17 -13.22 12.62
N PHE A 80 13.40 -13.39 11.32
CA PHE A 80 13.25 -14.69 10.63
C PHE A 80 13.95 -15.88 11.31
N TYR A 81 15.17 -15.67 11.82
CA TYR A 81 15.94 -16.73 12.48
C TYR A 81 15.57 -16.94 13.95
N ARG A 82 14.99 -15.92 14.62
CA ARG A 82 14.59 -15.98 16.04
C ARG A 82 13.15 -16.43 16.18
N GLU A 83 12.23 -15.78 15.47
CA GLU A 83 10.79 -15.98 15.55
C GLU A 83 10.15 -16.00 14.16
N ARG A 84 9.99 -17.21 13.62
CA ARG A 84 9.36 -17.42 12.31
C ARG A 84 7.91 -16.94 12.28
N ILE A 85 7.17 -17.10 13.37
CA ILE A 85 5.75 -16.69 13.48
C ILE A 85 5.62 -15.19 13.25
N MET A 86 6.43 -14.37 13.93
CA MET A 86 6.37 -12.92 13.77
C MET A 86 6.72 -12.46 12.35
N THR A 87 7.62 -13.17 11.68
CA THR A 87 7.97 -12.86 10.29
C THR A 87 6.77 -13.08 9.35
N HIS A 88 5.99 -14.13 9.58
CA HIS A 88 4.76 -14.40 8.81
C HIS A 88 3.67 -13.38 9.10
N ILE A 89 3.50 -12.98 10.37
CA ILE A 89 2.54 -11.93 10.75
C ILE A 89 2.90 -10.62 10.06
N LEU A 90 4.17 -10.20 10.08
CA LEU A 90 4.62 -8.97 9.41
C LEU A 90 4.46 -9.05 7.89
N GLY A 91 4.67 -10.24 7.29
CA GLY A 91 4.37 -10.48 5.88
C GLY A 91 2.89 -10.29 5.55
N ALA A 92 2.00 -10.88 6.34
CA ALA A 92 0.55 -10.74 6.16
C ALA A 92 0.07 -9.29 6.36
N VAL A 93 0.58 -8.59 7.38
CA VAL A 93 0.29 -7.17 7.61
C VAL A 93 0.76 -6.32 6.44
N SER A 94 1.91 -6.63 5.84
CA SER A 94 2.41 -5.92 4.65
C SER A 94 1.46 -6.06 3.45
N VAL A 95 0.91 -7.25 3.23
CA VAL A 95 -0.13 -7.48 2.20
C VAL A 95 -1.37 -6.64 2.50
N MET A 96 -1.82 -6.62 3.76
CA MET A 96 -2.98 -5.85 4.16
C MET A 96 -2.78 -4.34 3.96
N VAL A 97 -1.61 -3.81 4.32
CA VAL A 97 -1.25 -2.40 4.10
C VAL A 97 -1.23 -2.07 2.60
N ALA A 98 -0.67 -2.94 1.76
CA ALA A 98 -0.66 -2.73 0.31
C ALA A 98 -2.08 -2.75 -0.28
N LEU A 99 -2.93 -3.65 0.19
CA LEU A 99 -4.34 -3.72 -0.24
C LEU A 99 -5.12 -2.47 0.20
N LEU A 100 -4.96 -2.01 1.44
CA LEU A 100 -5.60 -0.79 1.92
C LEU A 100 -5.11 0.44 1.12
N THR A 101 -3.82 0.50 0.80
CA THR A 101 -3.26 1.55 -0.06
C THR A 101 -3.94 1.55 -1.44
N LEU A 102 -4.11 0.38 -2.05
CA LEU A 102 -4.80 0.23 -3.33
C LEU A 102 -6.27 0.67 -3.25
N ILE A 103 -6.99 0.27 -2.20
CA ILE A 103 -8.39 0.67 -1.98
C ILE A 103 -8.50 2.18 -1.79
N SER A 104 -7.64 2.78 -0.97
CA SER A 104 -7.64 4.23 -0.72
C SER A 104 -7.44 5.02 -2.02
N VAL A 105 -6.42 4.66 -2.79
CA VAL A 105 -6.15 5.31 -4.08
C VAL A 105 -7.28 5.06 -5.08
N GLY A 106 -7.80 3.83 -5.16
CA GLY A 106 -8.91 3.47 -6.03
C GLY A 106 -10.17 4.30 -5.73
N ASN A 107 -10.49 4.51 -4.45
CA ASN A 107 -11.60 5.36 -4.04
C ASN A 107 -11.39 6.82 -4.42
N ILE A 108 -10.18 7.36 -4.23
CA ILE A 108 -9.87 8.74 -4.65
C ILE A 108 -10.11 8.90 -6.16
N ILE A 109 -9.63 7.97 -6.97
CA ILE A 109 -9.79 8.04 -8.42
C ILE A 109 -11.24 7.80 -8.86
N ALA A 110 -12.01 6.96 -8.16
CA ALA A 110 -13.41 6.72 -8.50
C ALA A 110 -14.34 7.91 -8.14
N LEU A 111 -13.93 8.74 -7.17
CA LEU A 111 -14.71 9.90 -6.71
C LEU A 111 -14.45 11.17 -7.53
N ASN A 112 -13.36 11.24 -8.30
CA ASN A 112 -12.95 12.41 -9.07
C ASN A 112 -13.07 12.16 -10.58
#